data_AF-A0A1I7VG25-F1
#
_entry.id   AF-A0A1I7VG25-F1
#
_cell.length_a   1.000
_cell.length_b   1.000
_cell.length_c   1.000
_cell.angle_alpha   90.00
_cell.angle_beta   90.00
_cell.angle_gamma   90.00
#
_symmetry.space_group_name_H-M   'P 1'
#
loop_
_entity.id
_entity.type
_entity.pdbx_description
1 polymer ?
#
loop_
_entity_poly.entity_id
_entity_poly.type
_entity_poly.pdbx_seq_one_letter_code
_entity_poly.pdbx_strand_id
1 'polypeptide(L)'
;MILLAAFFITISSNIVRPESLACEQLIECYAKSRAKTDECLPYTEKRECRNDSLESELKELIDERISLYENCLREKSPTATTITNAKKKAKCDAILQKNPDKINKLVTNEKNKNKRKSRRPIHKGKKDDAQQKLCFREARKLKSYCGQLSKCCTISKLCKINTIIDEKIAAKRMEIRETDEQCHLEHYGSMKTKNDRNNKRGGRRRAGRQRRKFKNPNSNI
;
A
#
# COMPACT_ATOMS: atom_id res chain seq x y z
N MET A 1 18.38 68.66 -4.56
CA MET A 1 17.72 67.93 -3.46
C MET A 1 16.80 66.87 -4.07
N ILE A 2 17.24 65.62 -4.07
CA ILE A 2 16.50 64.49 -4.67
C ILE A 2 15.73 63.81 -3.54
N LEU A 3 14.40 63.95 -3.58
CA LEU A 3 13.46 63.27 -2.68
C LEU A 3 13.41 61.78 -3.04
N LEU A 4 14.07 60.94 -2.26
CA LEU A 4 13.92 59.49 -2.32
C LEU A 4 12.62 59.10 -1.64
N ALA A 5 11.57 58.90 -2.45
CA ALA A 5 10.37 58.21 -2.03
C ALA A 5 10.73 56.73 -1.74
N ALA A 6 10.77 56.38 -0.45
CA ALA A 6 10.91 55.01 -0.01
C ALA A 6 9.66 54.22 -0.43
N PHE A 7 9.77 53.46 -1.52
CA PHE A 7 8.83 52.41 -1.86
C PHE A 7 8.88 51.36 -0.76
N PHE A 8 7.90 51.37 0.14
CA PHE A 8 7.61 50.22 1.00
C PHE A 8 7.12 49.09 0.10
N ILE A 9 8.03 48.24 -0.36
CA ILE A 9 7.70 46.93 -0.89
C ILE A 9 7.12 46.14 0.28
N THR A 10 5.80 46.11 0.38
CA THR A 10 5.07 45.14 1.19
C THR A 10 5.35 43.76 0.61
N ILE A 11 6.43 43.14 1.09
CA ILE A 11 6.64 41.71 0.91
C ILE A 11 5.50 41.04 1.70
N SER A 12 4.40 40.76 1.01
CA SER A 12 3.39 39.81 1.44
C SER A 12 4.07 38.44 1.47
N SER A 13 4.84 38.23 2.53
CA SER A 13 5.25 36.90 2.95
C SER A 13 3.95 36.17 3.18
N ASN A 14 3.49 35.39 2.20
CA ASN A 14 2.46 34.40 2.41
C ASN A 14 2.99 33.56 3.57
N ILE A 15 2.49 33.82 4.78
CA ILE A 15 2.76 32.99 5.94
C ILE A 15 2.20 31.64 5.54
N VAL A 16 3.06 30.77 5.04
CA VAL A 16 2.74 29.38 4.71
C VAL A 16 2.25 28.80 6.02
N ARG A 17 0.93 28.69 6.15
CA ARG A 17 0.32 28.19 7.38
C ARG A 17 0.87 26.79 7.60
N PRO A 18 1.20 26.39 8.84
CA PRO A 18 1.69 25.05 9.10
C PRO A 18 0.72 23.96 8.60
N GLU A 19 -0.56 24.27 8.43
CA GLU A 19 -1.56 23.40 7.82
C GLU A 19 -1.50 23.34 6.29
N SER A 20 -1.11 24.42 5.60
CA SER A 20 -0.80 24.35 4.17
C SER A 20 0.46 23.51 3.96
N LEU A 21 1.45 23.62 4.84
CA LEU A 21 2.65 22.77 4.85
C LEU A 21 2.28 21.28 5.01
N ALA A 22 1.32 20.93 5.88
CA ALA A 22 0.87 19.56 6.04
C ALA A 22 0.17 19.00 4.79
N CYS A 23 -0.59 19.83 4.08
CA CYS A 23 -1.24 19.45 2.82
C CYS A 23 -0.22 19.34 1.67
N GLU A 24 0.76 20.23 1.60
CA GLU A 24 1.87 20.17 0.63
C GLU A 24 2.72 18.91 0.84
N GLN A 25 3.14 18.63 2.07
CA GLN A 25 3.87 17.40 2.40
C GLN A 25 3.04 16.14 2.12
N LEU A 26 1.72 16.20 2.27
CA LEU A 26 0.84 15.10 1.92
C LEU A 26 0.87 14.81 0.41
N ILE A 27 0.77 15.85 -0.42
CA ILE A 27 0.84 15.74 -1.89
C ILE A 27 2.19 15.14 -2.29
N GLU A 28 3.28 15.67 -1.76
CA GLU A 28 4.64 15.15 -2.01
C GLU A 28 4.78 13.69 -1.56
N CYS A 29 4.21 13.34 -0.41
CA CYS A 29 4.22 11.98 0.10
C CYS A 29 3.54 11.00 -0.86
N TYR A 30 2.37 11.35 -1.41
CA TYR A 30 1.67 10.48 -2.35
C TYR A 30 2.44 10.32 -3.67
N ALA A 31 3.07 11.38 -4.18
CA ALA A 31 3.97 11.30 -5.32
C ALA A 31 5.14 10.32 -5.06
N LYS A 32 5.83 10.46 -3.90
CA LYS A 32 6.91 9.55 -3.49
C LYS A 32 6.41 8.11 -3.31
N SER A 33 5.21 7.93 -2.73
CA SER A 33 4.61 6.61 -2.52
C SER A 33 4.28 5.91 -3.84
N ARG A 34 3.85 6.65 -4.87
CA ARG A 34 3.60 6.12 -6.21
C ARG A 34 4.90 5.71 -6.88
N ALA A 35 5.87 6.62 -6.94
CA ALA A 35 7.20 6.34 -7.50
C ALA A 35 7.83 5.09 -6.87
N LYS A 36 7.73 4.93 -5.53
CA LYS A 36 8.23 3.73 -4.85
C LYS A 36 7.45 2.47 -5.20
N THR A 37 6.15 2.58 -5.45
CA THR A 37 5.35 1.42 -5.89
C THR A 37 5.72 1.01 -7.31
N ASP A 38 5.90 1.97 -8.22
CA ASP A 38 6.34 1.72 -9.59
C ASP A 38 7.75 1.12 -9.64
N GLU A 39 8.67 1.59 -8.78
CA GLU A 39 10.01 0.99 -8.59
C GLU A 39 9.93 -0.50 -8.20
N CYS A 40 8.84 -0.91 -7.53
CA CYS A 40 8.67 -2.30 -7.11
C CYS A 40 8.02 -3.20 -8.17
N LEU A 41 7.36 -2.62 -9.20
CA LEU A 41 6.65 -3.40 -10.22
C LEU A 41 7.54 -4.37 -11.02
N PRO A 42 8.80 -4.04 -11.38
CA PRO A 42 9.68 -4.97 -12.10
C PRO A 42 9.98 -6.27 -11.35
N TYR A 43 9.87 -6.28 -10.02
CA TYR A 43 10.05 -7.48 -9.22
C TYR A 43 8.82 -8.40 -9.24
N THR A 44 7.70 -7.97 -9.83
CA THR A 44 6.48 -8.77 -9.90
C THR A 44 6.60 -9.79 -11.02
N GLU A 45 6.73 -11.06 -10.65
CA GLU A 45 6.74 -12.16 -11.63
C GLU A 45 5.42 -12.17 -12.42
N LYS A 46 5.53 -12.40 -13.74
CA LYS A 46 4.36 -12.66 -14.58
C LYS A 46 3.70 -13.94 -14.08
N ARG A 47 2.40 -13.88 -13.82
CA ARG A 47 1.59 -15.04 -13.48
C ARG A 47 0.85 -15.49 -14.74
N GLU A 48 0.76 -16.79 -14.92
CA GLU A 48 0.11 -17.41 -16.09
C GLU A 48 -1.34 -16.94 -16.28
N CYS A 49 -2.10 -16.81 -15.18
CA CYS A 49 -3.49 -16.37 -15.21
C CYS A 49 -3.70 -14.85 -15.16
N ARG A 50 -2.62 -14.05 -15.14
CA ARG A 50 -2.75 -12.60 -15.00
C ARG A 50 -3.24 -11.97 -16.30
N ASN A 51 -4.35 -11.24 -16.23
CA ASN A 51 -4.82 -10.41 -17.34
C ASN A 51 -4.17 -9.02 -17.29
N ASP A 52 -3.11 -8.81 -18.08
CA ASP A 52 -2.36 -7.55 -18.11
C ASP A 52 -3.21 -6.36 -18.61
N SER A 53 -4.24 -6.60 -19.43
CA SER A 53 -5.16 -5.53 -19.90
C SER A 53 -6.00 -5.00 -18.75
N LEU A 54 -6.65 -5.88 -17.99
CA LEU A 54 -7.48 -5.49 -16.84
C LEU A 54 -6.64 -4.83 -15.73
N GLU A 55 -5.40 -5.29 -15.54
CA GLU A 55 -4.45 -4.69 -14.60
C GLU A 55 -4.04 -3.26 -15.03
N SER A 56 -3.89 -3.02 -16.34
CA SER A 56 -3.63 -1.68 -16.88
C SER A 56 -4.83 -0.76 -16.66
N GLU A 57 -6.04 -1.21 -16.98
CA GLU A 57 -7.27 -0.43 -16.76
C GLU A 57 -7.49 -0.11 -15.27
N LEU A 58 -7.22 -1.08 -14.38
CA LEU A 58 -7.26 -0.84 -12.93
C LEU A 58 -6.22 0.21 -12.51
N LYS A 59 -5.02 0.18 -13.09
CA LYS A 59 -3.97 1.17 -12.82
C LYS A 59 -4.43 2.57 -13.24
N GLU A 60 -4.98 2.72 -14.45
CA GLU A 60 -5.50 4.00 -14.95
C GLU A 60 -6.57 4.58 -14.02
N LEU A 61 -7.55 3.77 -13.59
CA LEU A 61 -8.58 4.21 -12.64
C LEU A 61 -7.99 4.65 -11.29
N ILE A 62 -6.96 3.94 -10.81
CA ILE A 62 -6.27 4.31 -9.56
C ILE A 62 -5.52 5.63 -9.74
N ASP A 63 -4.84 5.83 -10.87
CA ASP A 63 -4.09 7.05 -11.17
C ASP A 63 -5.02 8.25 -11.38
N GLU A 64 -6.17 8.06 -12.03
CA GLU A 64 -7.24 9.05 -12.16
C GLU A 64 -7.75 9.48 -10.77
N ARG A 65 -8.07 8.51 -9.90
CA ARG A 65 -8.52 8.81 -8.53
C ARG A 65 -7.49 9.63 -7.76
N ILE A 66 -6.21 9.26 -7.90
CA ILE A 66 -5.12 9.97 -7.22
C ILE A 66 -4.97 11.38 -7.78
N SER A 67 -5.03 11.56 -9.09
CA SER A 67 -4.98 12.87 -9.74
C SER A 67 -6.08 13.80 -9.24
N LEU A 68 -7.33 13.32 -9.20
CA LEU A 68 -8.45 14.10 -8.67
C LEU A 68 -8.27 14.48 -7.20
N TYR A 69 -7.76 13.54 -6.41
CA TYR A 69 -7.47 13.78 -5.00
C TYR A 69 -6.39 14.85 -4.81
N GLU A 70 -5.28 14.76 -5.55
CA GLU A 70 -4.17 15.72 -5.48
C GLU A 70 -4.56 17.10 -6.01
N ASN A 71 -5.32 17.16 -7.10
CA ASN A 71 -5.81 18.42 -7.67
C ASN A 71 -6.72 19.14 -6.67
N CYS A 72 -7.68 18.42 -6.06
CA CYS A 72 -8.52 18.99 -5.02
C CYS A 72 -7.69 19.49 -3.83
N LEU A 73 -6.66 18.73 -3.41
CA LEU A 73 -5.78 19.17 -2.33
C LEU A 73 -5.04 20.46 -2.68
N ARG A 74 -4.49 20.56 -3.90
CA ARG A 74 -3.79 21.77 -4.37
C ARG A 74 -4.72 22.97 -4.39
N GLU A 75 -5.90 22.82 -4.99
CA GLU A 75 -6.91 23.88 -5.12
C GLU A 75 -7.39 24.38 -3.75
N LYS A 76 -7.69 23.47 -2.82
CA LYS A 76 -8.26 23.83 -1.52
C LYS A 76 -7.20 24.12 -0.45
N SER A 77 -5.92 23.84 -0.71
CA SER A 77 -4.83 24.05 0.28
C SER A 77 -4.79 25.46 0.88
N PRO A 78 -5.07 26.56 0.15
CA PRO A 78 -5.07 27.90 0.73
C PRO A 78 -6.20 28.10 1.76
N THR A 79 -7.27 27.32 1.66
CA THR A 79 -8.43 27.37 2.58
C THR A 79 -8.26 26.45 3.80
N ALA A 80 -7.11 25.78 3.93
CA ALA A 80 -6.85 24.91 5.07
C ALA A 80 -6.95 25.69 6.40
N THR A 81 -7.84 25.21 7.27
CA THR A 81 -8.05 25.78 8.60
C THR A 81 -7.03 25.23 9.58
N THR A 82 -6.81 25.98 10.66
CA THR A 82 -5.88 25.60 11.71
C THR A 82 -6.41 24.46 12.56
N ILE A 83 -5.52 23.59 13.04
CA ILE A 83 -5.89 22.53 13.97
C ILE A 83 -6.06 23.12 15.37
N THR A 84 -7.31 23.30 15.80
CA THR A 84 -7.64 23.88 17.13
C THR A 84 -7.34 22.94 18.29
N ASN A 85 -7.46 21.63 18.09
CA ASN A 85 -7.22 20.65 19.15
C ASN A 85 -5.71 20.47 19.40
N ALA A 86 -5.23 20.90 20.57
CA ALA A 86 -3.82 20.86 20.94
C ALA A 86 -3.19 19.46 20.87
N LYS A 87 -3.91 18.41 21.30
CA LYS A 87 -3.42 17.02 21.22
C LYS A 87 -3.23 16.57 19.78
N LYS A 88 -4.18 16.94 18.90
CA LYS A 88 -4.10 16.64 17.46
C LYS A 88 -2.97 17.42 16.80
N LYS A 89 -2.81 18.70 17.16
CA LYS A 89 -1.72 19.55 16.68
C LYS A 89 -0.36 18.97 17.02
N ALA A 90 -0.09 18.67 18.29
CA ALA A 90 1.17 18.05 18.72
C ALA A 90 1.47 16.72 18.00
N LYS A 91 0.43 15.89 17.78
CA LYS A 91 0.58 14.65 17.02
C LYS A 91 0.95 14.91 15.56
N CYS A 92 0.37 15.93 14.94
CA CYS A 92 0.66 16.31 13.57
C CYS A 92 2.06 16.92 13.44
N ASP A 93 2.48 17.77 14.36
CA ASP A 93 3.83 18.32 14.40
C ASP A 93 4.88 17.21 14.50
N ALA A 94 4.63 16.20 15.36
CA ALA A 94 5.49 15.02 15.48
C ALA A 94 5.53 14.15 14.22
N ILE A 95 4.46 14.14 13.40
CA ILE A 95 4.44 13.45 12.11
C ILE A 95 5.24 14.26 11.08
N LEU A 96 5.03 15.58 10.99
CA LEU A 96 5.72 16.47 10.05
C LEU A 96 7.24 16.50 10.29
N GLN A 97 7.68 16.34 11.54
CA GLN A 97 9.10 16.22 11.88
C GLN A 97 9.73 14.87 11.47
N LYS A 98 8.93 13.84 11.17
CA LYS A 98 9.47 12.55 10.73
C LYS A 98 9.90 12.63 9.28
N ASN A 99 11.20 12.54 9.07
CA ASN A 99 11.75 12.51 7.73
C ASN A 99 11.43 11.15 7.07
N PRO A 100 10.68 11.10 5.94
CA PRO A 100 10.26 9.85 5.30
C PRO A 100 11.46 8.97 4.91
N ASP A 101 12.59 9.58 4.56
CA ASP A 101 13.81 8.86 4.15
C ASP A 101 14.47 8.12 5.33
N LYS A 102 14.27 8.59 6.57
CA LYS A 102 14.74 7.90 7.78
C LYS A 102 13.90 6.66 8.12
N ILE A 103 12.63 6.62 7.68
CA ILE A 103 11.74 5.46 7.90
C ILE A 103 12.21 4.23 7.12
N ASN A 104 12.78 4.44 5.93
CA ASN A 104 13.32 3.38 5.08
C ASN A 104 14.66 2.83 5.63
N LYS A 105 15.53 3.69 6.17
CA LYS A 105 16.84 3.31 6.72
C LYS A 105 16.80 2.46 8.01
N LEU A 106 15.70 2.49 8.77
CA LEU A 106 15.61 1.75 10.04
C LEU A 106 15.54 0.21 9.85
N VAL A 107 15.05 -0.29 8.72
CA VAL A 107 14.86 -1.74 8.49
C VAL A 107 16.14 -2.42 7.99
N THR A 108 16.96 -1.71 7.22
CA THR A 108 18.27 -2.23 6.78
C THR A 108 19.19 -2.52 7.97
N ASN A 109 19.06 -1.73 9.04
CA ASN A 109 19.86 -1.91 10.26
C ASN A 109 19.33 -3.02 11.19
N GLU A 110 18.02 -3.23 11.32
CA GLU A 110 17.46 -4.36 12.11
C GLU A 110 17.82 -5.73 11.51
N LYS A 111 17.76 -5.88 10.18
CA LYS A 111 18.10 -7.16 9.53
C LYS A 111 19.59 -7.53 9.62
N ASN A 112 20.47 -6.58 9.92
CA ASN A 112 21.90 -6.87 10.10
C ASN A 112 22.25 -7.45 11.47
N LYS A 113 21.40 -7.28 12.51
CA LYS A 113 21.66 -7.86 13.84
C LYS A 113 21.38 -9.37 13.96
N ASN A 114 20.61 -9.95 13.03
CA ASN A 114 20.27 -11.38 13.04
C ASN A 114 21.15 -12.27 12.12
N LYS A 115 22.22 -11.74 11.52
CA LYS A 115 23.10 -12.46 10.58
C LYS A 115 24.18 -13.35 11.23
N ARG A 116 23.92 -14.01 12.36
CA ARG A 116 24.91 -14.92 12.98
C ARG A 116 24.54 -16.40 13.05
N LYS A 117 23.42 -16.88 12.49
CA LYS A 117 23.15 -18.33 12.44
C LYS A 117 22.63 -18.81 11.09
N SER A 118 23.32 -19.83 10.57
CA SER A 118 22.97 -20.71 9.43
C SER A 118 23.17 -20.17 8.01
N ARG A 119 24.40 -20.32 7.49
CA ARG A 119 24.69 -20.36 6.03
C ARG A 119 24.11 -21.65 5.45
N ARG A 120 22.90 -21.57 4.88
CA ARG A 120 22.52 -22.44 3.74
C ARG A 120 22.70 -21.63 2.46
N PRO A 121 23.20 -22.21 1.37
CA PRO A 121 23.34 -21.50 0.10
C PRO A 121 21.95 -21.05 -0.37
N ILE A 122 21.77 -19.75 -0.45
CA ILE A 122 20.53 -19.14 -0.95
C ILE A 122 20.53 -19.33 -2.46
N HIS A 123 19.68 -20.23 -2.96
CA HIS A 123 19.40 -20.34 -4.40
C HIS A 123 19.02 -18.96 -4.95
N LYS A 124 19.59 -18.59 -6.11
CA LYS A 124 19.47 -17.25 -6.72
C LYS A 124 18.03 -16.71 -6.76
N GLY A 125 17.03 -17.56 -7.04
CA GLY A 125 15.61 -17.17 -7.04
C GLY A 125 15.03 -16.73 -5.68
N LYS A 126 15.60 -17.13 -4.53
CA LYS A 126 15.15 -16.67 -3.20
C LYS A 126 15.64 -15.26 -2.86
N LYS A 127 16.66 -14.76 -3.55
CA LYS A 127 17.22 -13.43 -3.31
C LYS A 127 16.32 -12.34 -3.91
N ASP A 128 15.76 -12.60 -5.09
CA ASP A 128 14.88 -11.68 -5.80
C ASP A 128 13.51 -11.56 -5.12
N ASP A 129 12.94 -12.67 -4.64
CA ASP A 129 11.73 -12.67 -3.79
C ASP A 129 11.92 -11.89 -2.48
N ALA A 130 13.10 -12.00 -1.85
CA ALA A 130 13.40 -11.24 -0.63
C ALA A 130 13.52 -9.73 -0.89
N GLN A 131 14.06 -9.34 -2.05
CA GLN A 131 14.18 -7.95 -2.49
C GLN A 131 12.81 -7.38 -2.89
N GLN A 132 12.00 -8.15 -3.62
CA GLN A 132 10.61 -7.83 -3.92
C GLN A 132 9.82 -7.54 -2.65
N LYS A 133 9.85 -8.47 -1.68
CA LYS A 133 9.16 -8.32 -0.39
C LYS A 133 9.64 -7.10 0.39
N LEU A 134 10.92 -6.79 0.33
CA LEU A 134 11.48 -5.58 0.96
C LEU A 134 10.92 -4.32 0.29
N CYS A 135 10.97 -4.24 -1.04
CA CYS A 135 10.51 -3.10 -1.82
C CYS A 135 9.04 -2.78 -1.52
N PHE A 136 8.15 -3.78 -1.66
CA PHE A 136 6.72 -3.57 -1.40
C PHE A 136 6.42 -3.29 0.08
N ARG A 137 7.28 -3.72 1.01
CA ARG A 137 7.16 -3.35 2.43
C ARG A 137 7.48 -1.87 2.64
N GLU A 138 8.51 -1.35 1.98
CA GLU A 138 8.85 0.08 2.01
C GLU A 138 7.76 0.93 1.36
N ALA A 139 7.26 0.53 0.19
CA ALA A 139 6.13 1.19 -0.48
C ALA A 139 4.89 1.27 0.44
N ARG A 140 4.55 0.17 1.14
CA ARG A 140 3.44 0.15 2.12
C ARG A 140 3.67 1.06 3.31
N LYS A 141 4.90 1.15 3.82
CA LYS A 141 5.24 2.06 4.92
C LYS A 141 5.06 3.51 4.50
N LEU A 142 5.54 3.87 3.32
CA LEU A 142 5.40 5.22 2.77
C LEU A 142 3.92 5.56 2.58
N LYS A 143 3.12 4.67 1.99
CA LYS A 143 1.67 4.82 1.88
C LYS A 143 0.99 5.02 3.23
N SER A 144 1.37 4.24 4.25
CA SER A 144 0.85 4.40 5.60
C SER A 144 1.23 5.74 6.23
N TYR A 145 2.43 6.24 5.95
CA TYR A 145 2.88 7.56 6.40
C TYR A 145 2.05 8.68 5.74
N CYS A 146 1.79 8.59 4.43
CA CYS A 146 0.89 9.53 3.76
C CYS A 146 -0.53 9.49 4.36
N GLY A 147 -1.03 8.30 4.73
CA GLY A 147 -2.30 8.17 5.44
C GLY A 147 -2.32 8.78 6.85
N GLN A 148 -1.15 8.94 7.50
CA GLN A 148 -1.03 9.69 8.76
C GLN A 148 -1.03 11.19 8.51
N LEU A 149 -0.24 11.67 7.54
CA LEU A 149 -0.24 13.07 7.09
C LEU A 149 -1.63 13.54 6.63
N SER A 150 -2.40 12.65 6.01
CA SER A 150 -3.77 12.97 5.58
C SER A 150 -4.69 13.33 6.73
N LYS A 151 -4.37 12.96 7.98
CA LYS A 151 -5.18 13.35 9.15
C LYS A 151 -4.84 14.75 9.66
N CYS A 152 -3.69 15.27 9.23
CA CYS A 152 -3.15 16.58 9.58
C CYS A 152 -3.53 17.65 8.57
N CYS A 153 -3.72 17.29 7.30
CA CYS A 153 -4.32 18.17 6.32
C CYS A 153 -5.85 18.26 6.53
N THR A 154 -6.37 19.41 6.97
CA THR A 154 -7.78 19.60 7.35
C THR A 154 -8.75 19.43 6.18
N ILE A 155 -8.33 19.79 4.97
CA ILE A 155 -9.09 19.63 3.73
C ILE A 155 -9.07 18.20 3.17
N SER A 156 -8.20 17.32 3.68
CA SER A 156 -7.99 15.96 3.15
C SER A 156 -9.27 15.14 3.05
N LYS A 157 -10.19 15.32 4.00
CA LYS A 157 -11.48 14.62 4.01
C LYS A 157 -12.41 15.09 2.91
N LEU A 158 -12.41 16.40 2.62
CA LEU A 158 -13.27 16.99 1.59
C LEU A 158 -12.88 16.50 0.19
N CYS A 159 -11.59 16.23 -0.02
CA CYS A 159 -11.08 15.74 -1.30
C CYS A 159 -11.22 14.23 -1.49
N LYS A 160 -11.51 13.44 -0.44
CA LYS A 160 -11.54 11.97 -0.53
C LYS A 160 -12.77 11.39 -1.21
N ILE A 161 -13.81 12.19 -1.45
CA ILE A 161 -15.11 11.67 -1.89
C ILE A 161 -15.13 11.62 -3.41
N ASN A 162 -14.92 10.43 -3.98
CA ASN A 162 -15.23 10.14 -5.37
C ASN A 162 -15.83 8.73 -5.48
N THR A 163 -17.12 8.64 -5.18
CA THR A 163 -17.85 7.37 -5.11
C THR A 163 -17.88 6.64 -6.44
N ILE A 164 -18.02 7.37 -7.55
CA ILE A 164 -18.08 6.80 -8.90
C ILE A 164 -16.78 6.08 -9.26
N ILE A 165 -15.61 6.73 -9.05
CA ILE A 165 -14.33 6.09 -9.37
C ILE A 165 -14.02 4.95 -8.40
N ASP A 166 -14.37 5.08 -7.11
CA ASP A 166 -14.18 4.00 -6.15
C ASP A 166 -15.03 2.76 -6.49
N GLU A 167 -16.26 2.96 -6.99
CA GLU A 167 -17.12 1.89 -7.53
C GLU A 167 -16.49 1.22 -8.77
N LYS A 168 -16.00 2.00 -9.74
CA LYS A 168 -15.30 1.47 -10.91
C LYS A 168 -14.06 0.65 -10.53
N ILE A 169 -13.25 1.14 -9.59
CA ILE A 169 -12.09 0.42 -9.05
C ILE A 169 -12.53 -0.87 -8.37
N ALA A 170 -13.62 -0.86 -7.59
CA ALA A 170 -14.13 -2.05 -6.91
C ALA A 170 -14.63 -3.10 -7.92
N ALA A 171 -15.38 -2.67 -8.93
CA ALA A 171 -15.87 -3.53 -10.00
C ALA A 171 -14.71 -4.16 -10.79
N LYS A 172 -13.73 -3.35 -11.23
CA LYS A 172 -12.57 -3.85 -11.97
C LYS A 172 -11.73 -4.84 -11.14
N ARG A 173 -11.64 -4.66 -9.82
CA ARG A 173 -11.00 -5.64 -8.92
C ARG A 173 -11.79 -6.94 -8.77
N MET A 174 -13.11 -6.90 -8.87
CA MET A 174 -13.92 -8.13 -8.91
C MET A 174 -13.70 -8.86 -10.23
N GLU A 175 -13.72 -8.13 -11.35
CA GLU A 175 -13.49 -8.68 -12.69
C GLU A 175 -12.13 -9.40 -12.78
N ILE A 176 -11.04 -8.77 -12.31
CA ILE A 176 -9.71 -9.41 -12.27
C ILE A 176 -9.72 -10.69 -11.44
N ARG A 177 -10.39 -10.69 -10.28
CA ARG A 177 -10.48 -11.89 -9.42
C ARG A 177 -11.22 -13.02 -10.12
N GLU A 178 -12.35 -12.71 -10.76
CA GLU A 178 -13.16 -13.69 -11.47
C GLU A 178 -12.41 -14.28 -12.67
N THR A 179 -11.68 -13.46 -13.44
CA THR A 179 -10.84 -13.94 -14.55
C THR A 179 -9.67 -14.79 -14.07
N ASP A 180 -9.01 -14.39 -12.98
CA ASP A 180 -7.92 -15.17 -12.38
C ASP A 180 -8.44 -16.53 -11.88
N GLU A 181 -9.58 -16.54 -11.20
CA GLU A 181 -10.23 -17.77 -10.69
C GLU A 181 -10.65 -18.70 -11.82
N GLN A 182 -11.27 -18.17 -12.88
CA GLN A 182 -11.68 -18.96 -14.05
C GLN A 182 -10.47 -19.60 -14.75
N CYS A 183 -9.41 -18.84 -14.99
CA CYS A 183 -8.17 -19.38 -15.55
C CYS A 183 -7.57 -20.46 -14.64
N HIS A 184 -7.53 -20.24 -13.32
CA HIS A 184 -7.04 -21.25 -12.39
C HIS A 184 -7.89 -22.54 -12.40
N LEU A 185 -9.21 -22.44 -12.55
CA LEU A 185 -10.09 -23.59 -12.69
C LEU A 185 -9.86 -24.36 -14.00
N GLU A 186 -9.59 -23.67 -15.11
CA GLU A 186 -9.28 -24.31 -16.39
C GLU A 186 -7.93 -25.03 -16.35
N HIS A 187 -6.90 -24.38 -15.80
CA HIS A 187 -5.54 -24.93 -15.72
C HIS A 187 -5.40 -26.04 -14.67
N TYR A 188 -6.00 -25.89 -13.48
CA TYR A 188 -5.77 -26.77 -12.33
C TYR A 188 -7.00 -27.60 -11.92
N GLY A 189 -8.20 -27.19 -12.33
CA GLY A 189 -9.45 -27.92 -12.04
C GLY A 189 -9.56 -29.23 -12.82
N SER A 190 -9.00 -29.32 -14.04
CA SER A 190 -9.02 -30.56 -14.84
C SER A 190 -8.10 -31.67 -14.28
N MET A 191 -7.08 -31.31 -13.49
CA MET A 191 -6.14 -32.26 -12.86
C MET A 191 -6.78 -33.01 -11.69
N LYS A 192 -7.67 -32.36 -10.91
CA LYS A 192 -8.33 -32.99 -9.76
C LYS A 192 -9.33 -34.07 -10.20
N THR A 193 -10.10 -33.82 -11.26
CA THR A 193 -11.08 -34.78 -11.80
C THR A 193 -10.45 -35.98 -12.50
N LYS A 194 -9.20 -35.88 -12.98
CA LYS A 194 -8.46 -37.02 -13.55
C LYS A 194 -7.88 -37.94 -12.45
N ASN A 195 -7.43 -37.41 -11.32
CA ASN A 195 -6.91 -38.23 -10.23
C ASN A 195 -8.00 -39.02 -9.48
N ASP A 196 -9.24 -38.50 -9.40
CA ASP A 196 -10.36 -39.24 -8.80
C ASP A 196 -10.91 -40.36 -9.70
N ARG A 197 -10.66 -40.30 -11.02
CA ARG A 197 -10.99 -41.41 -11.95
C ARG A 197 -9.96 -42.55 -11.90
N ASN A 198 -8.70 -42.26 -11.63
CA ASN A 198 -7.65 -43.28 -11.52
C ASN A 198 -7.68 -44.02 -10.17
N ASN A 199 -8.16 -43.39 -9.09
CA ASN A 199 -8.26 -44.03 -7.77
C ASN A 199 -9.49 -44.93 -7.58
N LYS A 200 -10.39 -45.05 -8.57
CA LYS A 200 -11.60 -45.91 -8.49
C LYS A 200 -11.49 -47.25 -9.24
N ARG A 201 -10.39 -47.53 -9.95
CA ARG A 201 -10.13 -48.84 -10.58
C ARG A 201 -8.84 -49.46 -10.03
N GLY A 202 -8.88 -49.92 -8.78
CA GLY A 202 -7.72 -50.57 -8.18
C GLY A 202 -7.97 -51.13 -6.78
N GLY A 203 -8.74 -52.22 -6.70
CA GLY A 203 -8.52 -53.33 -5.76
C GLY A 203 -8.47 -53.05 -4.25
N ARG A 204 -9.49 -53.57 -3.56
CA ARG A 204 -9.51 -53.96 -2.13
C ARG A 204 -8.17 -54.41 -1.53
N ARG A 205 -7.89 -53.92 -0.30
CA ARG A 205 -7.22 -54.52 0.89
C ARG A 205 -6.34 -53.42 1.54
N ARG A 206 -6.38 -53.06 2.83
CA ARG A 206 -6.72 -53.76 4.07
C ARG A 206 -7.11 -52.71 5.14
N ALA A 207 -8.00 -53.11 6.03
CA ALA A 207 -8.34 -52.45 7.28
C ALA A 207 -7.09 -52.11 8.13
N GLY A 208 -7.14 -51.00 8.89
CA GLY A 208 -6.09 -50.69 9.84
C GLY A 208 -6.25 -49.39 10.61
N ARG A 209 -7.05 -49.45 11.69
CA ARG A 209 -6.98 -48.62 12.91
C ARG A 209 -7.47 -47.16 12.86
N GLN A 210 -8.72 -47.04 13.35
CA GLN A 210 -9.15 -45.98 14.25
C GLN A 210 -8.11 -45.68 15.35
N ARG A 211 -7.83 -44.40 15.55
CA ARG A 211 -7.68 -43.82 16.89
C ARG A 211 -8.14 -42.37 16.85
N ARG A 212 -9.43 -42.17 17.10
CA ARG A 212 -9.99 -40.87 17.49
C ARG A 212 -9.47 -40.57 18.90
N LYS A 213 -8.64 -39.54 19.06
CA LYS A 213 -8.46 -38.89 20.37
C LYS A 213 -9.39 -37.68 20.38
N PHE A 214 -10.57 -37.86 20.98
CA PHE A 214 -11.35 -36.76 21.54
C PHE A 214 -10.55 -36.18 22.71
N LYS A 215 -10.30 -34.87 22.69
CA LYS A 215 -9.98 -34.10 23.91
C LYS A 215 -11.25 -33.34 24.26
N ASN A 216 -11.91 -33.78 25.32
CA ASN A 216 -13.04 -33.06 25.91
C ASN A 216 -12.49 -31.87 26.72
N PRO A 217 -13.03 -30.65 26.57
CA PRO A 217 -12.85 -29.58 27.53
C PRO A 217 -13.94 -29.72 28.60
N ASN A 218 -13.57 -29.95 29.86
CA ASN A 218 -14.26 -29.50 31.07
C ASN A 218 -13.75 -30.25 32.30
N SER A 219 -13.03 -29.54 33.17
CA SER A 219 -12.95 -29.85 34.59
C SER A 219 -12.71 -28.53 35.33
N ASN A 220 -13.81 -27.88 35.71
CA ASN A 220 -13.88 -27.09 36.93
C ASN A 220 -14.11 -28.08 38.08
N ILE A 221 -13.24 -28.05 39.07
CA ILE A 221 -13.45 -27.93 40.52
C ILE A 221 -12.09 -27.56 41.11
#